data_AF-A0A453CVA3-F1
#
_entry.id   AF-A0A453CVA3-F1
#
_cell.length_a   1.000
_cell.length_b   1.000
_cell.length_c   1.000
_cell.angle_alpha   90.00
_cell.angle_beta   90.00
_cell.angle_gamma   90.00
#
_symmetry.space_group_name_H-M   'P 1'
#
loop_
_entity.id
_entity.type
_entity.pdbx_description
1 polymer ?
#
loop_
_entity_poly.entity_id
_entity_poly.type
_entity_poly.pdbx_seq_one_letter_code
_entity_poly.pdbx_strand_id
1 'polypeptide(L)'
;RVLYGYMKDKNIIAHSEEISHPGFDRSKHYLLCSELKQLYVAITRTRQRLWICENTENYCRPMFDYWKKLCLVEVRLLDSSLIQAMQTGSSSDDWRIRGTKLFNEGQFEM
;
A
#
# COMPACT_ATOMS: atom_id res chain seq x y z
N ARG A 1 6.14 -9.72 -14.97
CA ARG A 1 6.07 -10.11 -13.53
C ARG A 1 4.76 -10.88 -13.28
N VAL A 2 4.74 -11.83 -12.35
CA VAL A 2 3.66 -12.84 -12.18
C VAL A 2 2.24 -12.27 -12.16
N LEU A 3 2.04 -11.11 -11.51
CA LEU A 3 0.71 -10.51 -11.36
C LEU A 3 0.01 -10.22 -12.69
N TYR A 4 0.74 -9.86 -13.76
CA TYR A 4 0.14 -9.64 -15.07
C TYR A 4 -0.44 -10.92 -15.67
N GLY A 5 0.17 -12.08 -15.41
CA GLY A 5 -0.40 -13.38 -15.78
C GLY A 5 -1.74 -13.61 -15.09
N TYR A 6 -1.79 -13.37 -13.77
CA TYR A 6 -3.05 -13.44 -13.00
C TYR A 6 -4.12 -12.48 -13.54
N MET A 7 -3.75 -11.23 -13.87
CA MET A 7 -4.67 -10.24 -14.42
C MET A 7 -5.23 -10.65 -15.76
N LYS A 8 -4.41 -11.25 -16.62
CA LYS A 8 -4.84 -11.82 -17.90
C LYS A 8 -5.82 -12.98 -17.70
N ASP A 9 -5.49 -13.91 -16.82
CA ASP A 9 -6.33 -15.08 -16.51
C ASP A 9 -7.70 -14.69 -15.93
N LYS A 10 -7.76 -13.56 -15.22
CA LYS A 10 -8.99 -13.00 -14.65
C LYS A 10 -9.72 -12.02 -15.56
N ASN A 11 -9.28 -11.84 -16.81
CA ASN A 11 -9.83 -10.86 -17.77
C ASN A 11 -9.86 -9.43 -17.22
N ILE A 12 -8.90 -9.06 -16.36
CA ILE A 12 -8.75 -7.71 -15.79
C ILE A 12 -8.04 -6.79 -16.80
N ILE A 13 -7.18 -7.35 -17.65
CA ILE A 13 -6.50 -6.65 -18.74
C ILE A 13 -6.83 -7.32 -20.07
N ALA A 14 -6.88 -6.53 -21.14
CA ALA A 14 -7.11 -7.03 -22.48
C ALA A 14 -5.93 -7.91 -22.94
N HIS A 15 -6.22 -8.93 -23.74
CA HIS A 15 -5.20 -9.83 -24.29
C HIS A 15 -4.15 -9.13 -25.17
N SER A 16 -4.40 -7.89 -25.59
CA SER A 16 -3.52 -7.10 -26.46
C SER A 16 -2.41 -6.33 -25.73
N GLU A 17 -2.40 -6.29 -24.39
CA GLU A 17 -1.28 -5.74 -23.65
C GLU A 17 -0.14 -6.78 -23.67
N GLU A 18 0.78 -6.66 -24.65
CA GLU A 18 1.99 -7.51 -24.84
C GLU A 18 3.02 -7.34 -23.72
N ILE A 19 2.60 -7.37 -22.46
CA ILE A 19 3.51 -7.33 -21.33
C ILE A 19 4.08 -8.73 -21.16
N SER A 20 5.31 -8.95 -21.64
CA SER A 20 6.04 -10.17 -21.35
C SER A 20 6.12 -10.40 -19.83
N HIS A 21 5.59 -11.54 -19.37
CA HIS A 21 5.54 -11.87 -17.97
C HIS A 21 5.94 -13.34 -17.74
N PRO A 22 6.75 -13.63 -16.72
CA PRO A 22 6.97 -15.01 -16.32
C PRO A 22 5.65 -15.57 -15.77
N GLY A 23 5.39 -16.84 -16.05
CA GLY A 23 4.34 -17.59 -15.38
C GLY A 23 4.62 -17.72 -13.88
N PHE A 24 3.58 -18.01 -13.10
CA PHE A 24 3.76 -18.34 -11.70
C PHE A 24 4.47 -19.69 -11.56
N ASP A 25 5.60 -19.67 -10.88
CA ASP A 25 6.36 -20.85 -10.45
C ASP A 25 6.43 -20.88 -8.91
N ARG A 26 5.91 -21.94 -8.29
CA ARG A 26 5.84 -22.04 -6.82
C ARG A 26 7.22 -22.06 -6.15
N SER A 27 8.22 -22.67 -6.78
CA SER A 27 9.58 -22.76 -6.24
C SER A 27 10.31 -21.42 -6.31
N LYS A 28 10.12 -20.67 -7.40
CA LYS A 28 10.76 -19.37 -7.62
C LYS A 28 10.06 -18.22 -6.90
N HIS A 29 8.74 -18.34 -6.67
CA HIS A 29 7.92 -17.26 -6.11
C HIS A 29 7.31 -17.62 -4.74
N TYR A 30 7.97 -18.50 -3.98
CA TYR A 30 7.47 -18.93 -2.67
C TYR A 30 7.26 -17.78 -1.67
N LEU A 31 8.01 -16.67 -1.81
CA LEU A 31 7.88 -15.47 -0.97
C LEU A 31 6.60 -14.67 -1.23
N LEU A 32 5.99 -14.79 -2.42
CA LEU A 32 4.86 -13.97 -2.84
C LEU A 32 3.68 -14.04 -1.85
N CYS A 33 3.43 -15.22 -1.28
CA CYS A 33 2.37 -15.40 -0.29
C CYS A 33 2.64 -14.60 0.99
N SER A 34 3.90 -14.57 1.45
CA SER A 34 4.29 -13.79 2.63
C SER A 34 4.18 -12.29 2.36
N GLU A 35 4.65 -11.83 1.20
CA GLU A 35 4.58 -10.41 0.80
C GLU A 35 3.14 -9.92 0.68
N LEU A 36 2.26 -10.70 0.03
CA LEU A 36 0.83 -10.38 -0.06
C LEU A 36 0.15 -10.37 1.31
N LYS A 37 0.53 -11.29 2.20
CA LYS A 37 0.02 -11.32 3.58
C LYS A 37 0.47 -10.08 4.35
N GLN A 38 1.72 -9.66 4.21
CA GLN A 38 2.23 -8.44 4.84
C GLN A 38 1.46 -7.21 4.35
N LEU A 39 1.23 -7.09 3.04
CA LEU A 39 0.42 -6.02 2.47
C LEU A 39 -1.01 -6.02 3.01
N TYR A 40 -1.66 -7.19 3.06
CA TYR A 40 -2.99 -7.35 3.66
C TYR A 40 -3.04 -6.89 5.12
N VAL A 41 -2.06 -7.28 5.93
CA VAL A 41 -1.97 -6.86 7.33
C VAL A 41 -1.77 -5.35 7.45
N ALA A 42 -0.87 -4.75 6.65
CA ALA A 42 -0.64 -3.31 6.67
C ALA A 42 -1.90 -2.50 6.34
N ILE A 43 -2.63 -2.91 5.30
CA ILE A 43 -3.89 -2.28 4.89
C ILE A 43 -4.94 -2.41 5.99
N THR A 44 -5.14 -3.62 6.53
CA THR A 44 -6.23 -3.89 7.50
C THR A 44 -5.95 -3.42 8.93
N ARG A 45 -4.69 -3.21 9.32
CA ARG A 45 -4.32 -2.70 10.65
C ARG A 45 -4.32 -1.18 10.75
N THR A 46 -4.27 -0.49 9.62
CA THR A 46 -4.26 0.97 9.57
C THR A 46 -5.61 1.51 10.06
N ARG A 47 -5.57 2.41 11.06
CA ARG A 47 -6.78 2.99 11.66
C ARG A 47 -7.24 4.30 11.01
N GLN A 48 -6.32 5.06 10.44
CA GLN A 48 -6.62 6.38 9.86
C GLN A 48 -6.10 6.48 8.42
N ARG A 49 -4.79 6.45 8.24
CA ARG A 49 -4.17 6.61 6.92
C ARG A 49 -2.90 5.78 6.78
N LEU A 50 -2.77 5.10 5.65
CA LEU A 50 -1.59 4.31 5.29
C LEU A 50 -0.85 5.03 4.18
N TRP A 51 0.45 5.25 4.38
CA TRP A 51 1.35 5.74 3.35
C TRP A 51 2.28 4.61 2.92
N ILE A 52 2.22 4.26 1.64
CA ILE A 52 3.16 3.33 1.02
C ILE A 52 4.07 4.15 0.12
N CYS A 53 5.36 4.18 0.46
CA CYS A 53 6.38 4.85 -0.34
C CYS A 53 7.25 3.78 -1.00
N GLU A 54 7.37 3.83 -2.32
CA GLU A 54 8.26 2.96 -3.10
C GLU A 54 9.07 3.83 -4.04
N ASN A 55 10.39 3.73 -3.96
CA ASN A 55 11.31 4.54 -4.76
C ASN A 55 11.71 3.85 -6.07
N THR A 56 11.37 2.56 -6.22
CA THR A 56 11.70 1.76 -7.40
C THR A 56 10.47 1.55 -8.25
N GLU A 57 10.34 2.36 -9.32
CA GLU A 57 9.19 2.30 -10.23
C GLU A 57 8.90 0.88 -10.73
N ASN A 58 9.96 0.13 -11.06
CA ASN A 58 9.80 -1.22 -11.54
C ASN A 58 9.08 -2.10 -10.50
N TYR A 59 9.45 -2.04 -9.20
CA TYR A 59 8.90 -2.91 -8.14
C TYR A 59 7.40 -2.74 -7.90
N CYS A 60 6.89 -1.53 -7.82
CA CYS A 60 5.47 -1.28 -7.56
C CYS A 60 4.56 -1.38 -8.80
N ARG A 61 5.09 -1.23 -10.02
CA ARG A 61 4.28 -1.06 -11.23
C ARG A 61 3.16 -2.09 -11.44
N PRO A 62 3.38 -3.41 -11.27
CA PRO A 62 2.29 -4.38 -11.42
C PRO A 62 1.14 -4.15 -10.44
N MET A 63 1.44 -3.82 -9.17
CA MET A 63 0.40 -3.56 -8.16
C MET A 63 -0.35 -2.27 -8.46
N PHE A 64 0.35 -1.23 -8.92
CA PHE A 64 -0.28 0.02 -9.33
C PHE A 64 -1.20 -0.18 -10.53
N ASP A 65 -0.75 -0.90 -11.55
CA ASP A 65 -1.58 -1.24 -12.70
C ASP A 65 -2.79 -2.08 -12.31
N TYR A 66 -2.59 -3.06 -11.42
CA TYR A 66 -3.68 -3.87 -10.87
C TYR A 66 -4.76 -3.02 -10.19
N TRP A 67 -4.37 -2.15 -9.26
CA TRP A 67 -5.32 -1.28 -8.57
C TRP A 67 -6.00 -0.26 -9.48
N LYS A 68 -5.27 0.29 -10.46
CA LYS A 68 -5.84 1.19 -11.49
C LYS A 68 -6.88 0.48 -12.34
N LYS A 69 -6.59 -0.74 -12.81
CA LYS A 69 -7.52 -1.54 -13.63
C LYS A 69 -8.77 -1.96 -12.88
N LEU A 70 -8.67 -2.15 -11.56
CA LEU A 70 -9.82 -2.38 -10.68
C LEU A 70 -10.54 -1.09 -10.27
N CYS A 71 -10.09 0.08 -10.72
CA CYS A 71 -10.64 1.39 -10.35
C CYS A 71 -10.66 1.63 -8.83
N LEU A 72 -9.67 1.12 -8.10
CA LEU A 72 -9.56 1.25 -6.63
C LEU A 72 -8.76 2.47 -6.18
N VAL A 73 -8.03 3.10 -7.10
CA VAL A 73 -7.10 4.19 -6.81
C VAL A 73 -7.28 5.35 -7.76
N GLU A 74 -6.90 6.53 -7.28
CA GLU A 74 -6.79 7.73 -8.08
C GLU A 74 -5.31 8.07 -8.32
N VAL A 75 -4.96 8.46 -9.54
CA VAL A 75 -3.60 8.89 -9.90
C VAL A 75 -3.55 10.41 -9.90
N ARG A 76 -2.72 10.98 -9.03
CA ARG A 76 -2.50 12.43 -8.95
C ARG A 76 -1.02 12.76 -8.83
N LEU A 77 -0.67 13.98 -9.24
CA LEU A 77 0.62 14.57 -8.95
C LEU A 77 0.71 14.93 -7.47
N LEU A 78 1.92 14.89 -6.91
CA LEU A 78 2.18 15.34 -5.55
C LEU A 78 2.28 16.87 -5.52
N ASP A 79 1.12 17.54 -5.55
CA ASP A 79 1.02 18.99 -5.47
C ASP A 79 0.86 19.48 -4.02
N SER A 80 0.97 20.80 -3.83
CA SER A 80 0.87 21.43 -2.51
C SER A 80 -0.47 21.14 -1.80
N SER A 81 -1.56 21.00 -2.56
CA SER A 81 -2.88 20.71 -1.99
C SER A 81 -2.95 19.29 -1.45
N LEU A 82 -2.38 18.33 -2.19
CA LEU A 82 -2.29 16.95 -1.76
C LEU A 82 -1.38 16.87 -0.54
N ILE A 83 -0.19 17.46 -0.57
CA ILE A 83 0.74 17.52 0.57
C ILE A 83 0.03 18.06 1.83
N GLN A 84 -0.74 19.13 1.70
CA GLN A 84 -1.52 19.67 2.82
C GLN A 84 -2.59 18.68 3.30
N ALA A 85 -3.29 17.99 2.40
CA ALA A 85 -4.23 16.93 2.77
C ALA A 85 -3.56 15.68 3.37
N MET A 86 -2.27 15.46 3.08
CA MET A 86 -1.48 14.40 3.72
C MET A 86 -1.21 14.73 5.19
N GLN A 87 -1.08 16.02 5.53
CA GLN A 87 -0.83 16.49 6.88
C GLN A 87 -2.07 16.27 7.74
N THR A 88 -2.03 15.22 8.55
CA THR A 88 -2.98 14.99 9.65
C THR A 88 -2.21 15.27 10.94
N GLY A 89 -2.15 16.54 11.32
CA GLY A 89 -1.44 16.96 12.52
C GLY A 89 -2.32 16.81 13.75
N SER A 90 -1.82 16.10 14.76
CA SER A 90 -2.33 16.24 16.13
C SER A 90 -2.00 17.65 16.63
N SER A 91 -3.00 18.33 17.20
CA SER A 91 -2.81 19.62 17.84
C SER A 91 -1.95 19.47 19.11
N SER A 92 -1.43 20.58 19.63
CA SER A 92 -0.72 20.59 20.92
C SER A 92 -1.57 19.99 22.05
N ASP A 93 -2.88 20.27 22.04
CA ASP A 93 -3.82 19.69 23.00
C ASP A 93 -4.03 18.19 22.82
N ASP A 94 -4.10 17.68 21.58
CA ASP A 94 -4.18 16.24 21.32
C ASP A 94 -2.96 15.51 21.91
N TRP A 95 -1.77 16.09 21.74
CA TRP A 95 -0.54 15.57 22.34
C TRP A 95 -0.57 15.62 23.87
N ARG A 96 -1.03 16.74 24.44
CA ARG A 96 -1.18 16.89 25.90
C ARG A 96 -2.14 15.85 26.47
N ILE A 97 -3.32 15.69 25.88
CA ILE A 97 -4.34 14.71 26.31
C ILE A 97 -3.79 13.30 26.18
N ARG A 98 -3.15 12.97 25.05
CA ARG A 98 -2.57 11.64 24.84
C ARG A 98 -1.45 11.36 25.84
N GLY A 99 -0.60 12.35 26.11
CA GLY A 99 0.47 12.27 27.10
C GLY A 99 -0.06 12.02 28.51
N THR A 100 -1.04 12.80 28.98
CA THR A 100 -1.67 12.60 30.29
C THR A 100 -2.30 11.21 30.41
N LYS A 101 -2.95 10.73 29.34
CA LYS A 101 -3.52 9.39 29.31
C LYS A 101 -2.44 8.32 29.48
N LEU A 102 -1.36 8.37 28.69
CA LEU A 102 -0.26 7.41 28.77
C LEU A 102 0.42 7.44 30.14
N PHE A 103 0.60 8.63 30.72
CA PHE A 103 1.14 8.80 32.07
C PHE A 103 0.26 8.09 33.13
N ASN A 104 -1.04 8.35 33.12
CA ASN A 104 -1.99 7.72 34.05
C ASN A 104 -2.11 6.20 33.85
N GLU A 105 -1.92 5.71 32.63
CA GLU A 105 -1.93 4.28 32.28
C GLU A 105 -0.60 3.57 32.58
N GLY A 106 0.42 4.26 33.10
CA GLY A 106 1.74 3.65 33.35
C GLY A 106 2.56 3.37 32.09
N GLN A 107 2.14 3.87 30.92
CA GLN A 107 2.75 3.58 29.62
C GLN A 107 3.87 4.57 29.27
N PHE A 108 4.84 4.74 30.18
CA PHE A 108 5.95 5.69 30.03
C PHE A 108 7.34 5.06 30.15
N GLU A 109 7.43 3.74 30.33
CA GLU A 109 8.71 3.01 30.29
C GLU A 109 9.00 2.44 28.89
N MET A 110 10.29 2.40 28.54
CA MET A 110 10.83 1.92 27.25
C MET A 110 10.87 0.40 27.16
#